data_AF-A0A9Q0T3H2-F1
#
_entry.id   AF-A0A9Q0T3H2-F1
#
_cell.length_a   1.000
_cell.length_b   1.000
_cell.length_c   1.000
_cell.angle_alpha   90.00
_cell.angle_beta   90.00
_cell.angle_gamma   90.00
#
_symmetry.space_group_name_H-M   'P 1'
#
loop_
_entity.id
_entity.type
_entity.pdbx_description
1 polymer ?
#
loop_
_entity_poly.entity_id
_entity_poly.type
_entity_poly.pdbx_seq_one_letter_code
_entity_poly.pdbx_strand_id
1 'polypeptide(L)'
;MPPIPSSLHIFHPCLNHYLKPNFFSLSYFSISAPKFPLSSQLIPINPRTLSSVANALSPSENGSGGGGDRSSALAGPPVLENSVQKIDVNPPKGTRDFPPEEMRLRNWLFHNFREVSRLTGFEEVDYPVLESEALFIRKAGEEIRDQLYCFEDRGNRRVALRPELTPSLARLVIQKGKSLSLPLKWFAIGQCWRYERMTRGRRREHYQWNMDIIGVPEVTAEAELISSIVTFFLRKLESHHQMWDSRLIVER
;
A
#
# COMPACT_ATOMS: atom_id res chain seq x y z
N MET A 1 -56.83 -34.74 -31.46
CA MET A 1 -56.07 -33.78 -32.28
C MET A 1 -55.59 -32.66 -31.38
N PRO A 2 -54.28 -32.38 -31.29
CA PRO A 2 -53.76 -31.29 -30.46
C PRO A 2 -53.90 -29.95 -31.20
N PRO A 3 -54.01 -28.81 -30.49
CA PRO A 3 -54.09 -27.51 -31.14
C PRO A 3 -52.69 -27.00 -31.55
N ILE A 4 -52.71 -26.25 -32.64
CA ILE A 4 -51.62 -25.53 -33.31
C ILE A 4 -51.12 -24.36 -32.42
N PRO A 5 -49.81 -24.07 -32.32
CA PRO A 5 -49.36 -22.76 -31.89
C PRO A 5 -49.12 -21.87 -33.12
N SER A 6 -49.81 -20.72 -33.17
CA SER A 6 -49.47 -19.63 -34.09
C SER A 6 -49.48 -18.32 -33.32
N SER A 7 -48.31 -17.69 -33.21
CA SER A 7 -48.11 -16.26 -33.48
C SER A 7 -46.65 -15.89 -33.25
N LEU A 8 -45.99 -15.63 -34.38
CA LEU A 8 -44.74 -14.90 -34.54
C LEU A 8 -45.11 -13.42 -34.74
N HIS A 9 -44.49 -12.52 -33.98
CA HIS A 9 -44.18 -11.11 -34.34
C HIS A 9 -42.95 -10.74 -33.48
N ILE A 10 -41.71 -10.69 -33.97
CA ILE A 10 -41.03 -9.79 -34.94
C ILE A 10 -41.02 -8.32 -34.49
N PHE A 11 -39.83 -7.92 -33.97
CA PHE A 11 -39.05 -6.66 -34.11
C PHE A 11 -39.69 -5.31 -33.71
N HIS A 12 -39.00 -4.30 -33.17
CA HIS A 12 -37.60 -3.85 -33.29
C HIS A 12 -37.26 -2.90 -32.09
N PRO A 13 -36.12 -2.19 -32.03
CA PRO A 13 -35.36 -1.94 -30.81
C PRO A 13 -35.53 -0.50 -30.28
N CYS A 14 -35.32 -0.29 -28.99
CA CYS A 14 -34.95 1.05 -28.52
C CYS A 14 -33.50 1.03 -28.09
N LEU A 15 -32.68 1.70 -28.90
CA LEU A 15 -31.39 2.24 -28.49
C LEU A 15 -31.53 2.92 -27.13
N ASN A 16 -30.73 2.50 -26.17
CA ASN A 16 -30.07 3.47 -25.31
C ASN A 16 -28.69 2.95 -24.93
N HIS A 17 -27.69 3.67 -25.43
CA HIS A 17 -26.30 3.60 -25.02
C HIS A 17 -26.20 3.68 -23.49
N TYR A 18 -25.67 2.65 -22.83
CA TYR A 18 -24.94 2.82 -21.59
C TYR A 18 -23.86 1.74 -21.49
N LEU A 19 -22.64 2.14 -21.85
CA LEU A 19 -21.41 1.46 -21.45
C LEU A 19 -21.34 1.50 -19.91
N LYS A 20 -21.75 0.42 -19.25
CA LYS A 20 -21.35 0.15 -17.87
C LYS A 20 -20.25 -0.92 -17.90
N PRO A 21 -18.97 -0.55 -17.69
CA PRO A 21 -17.98 -1.54 -17.35
C PRO A 21 -18.27 -2.03 -15.92
N ASN A 22 -18.67 -3.29 -15.79
CA ASN A 22 -18.74 -3.98 -14.50
C ASN A 22 -17.30 -4.22 -14.03
N PHE A 23 -16.77 -3.30 -13.22
CA PHE A 23 -15.49 -3.46 -12.55
C PHE A 23 -15.72 -4.18 -11.22
N PHE A 24 -15.40 -5.48 -11.15
CA PHE A 24 -15.34 -6.20 -9.88
C PHE A 24 -13.91 -6.13 -9.32
N SER A 25 -13.69 -5.28 -8.31
CA SER A 25 -12.47 -5.28 -7.51
C SER A 25 -12.76 -5.93 -6.15
N LEU A 26 -12.21 -7.11 -5.92
CA LEU A 26 -12.25 -7.80 -4.62
C LEU A 26 -11.03 -7.36 -3.79
N SER A 27 -11.17 -6.27 -3.04
CA SER A 27 -10.14 -5.81 -2.10
C SER A 27 -10.51 -6.18 -0.66
N TYR A 28 -10.12 -7.37 -0.21
CA TYR A 28 -10.17 -7.74 1.21
C TYR A 28 -9.04 -8.71 1.53
N PHE A 29 -8.01 -8.29 2.26
CA PHE A 29 -7.27 -9.15 3.19
C PHE A 29 -6.43 -8.29 4.16
N SER A 30 -6.85 -8.26 5.43
CA SER A 30 -6.00 -7.87 6.56
C SER A 30 -5.39 -9.15 7.12
N ILE A 31 -4.17 -9.50 6.68
CA ILE A 31 -3.45 -10.68 7.17
C ILE A 31 -2.76 -10.31 8.48
N SER A 32 -3.16 -10.96 9.58
CA SER A 32 -2.38 -10.99 10.81
C SER A 32 -1.19 -11.93 10.60
N ALA A 33 0.03 -11.41 10.76
CA ALA A 33 1.25 -12.20 10.64
C ALA A 33 1.32 -13.31 11.72
N PRO A 34 1.88 -14.50 11.40
CA PRO A 34 2.14 -15.53 12.41
C PRO A 34 3.33 -15.13 13.30
N LYS A 35 3.21 -15.41 14.60
CA LYS A 35 4.28 -15.21 15.59
C LYS A 35 5.26 -16.39 15.50
N PHE A 36 6.50 -16.15 15.09
CA PHE A 36 7.60 -17.10 15.22
C PHE A 36 8.43 -16.78 16.48
N PRO A 37 8.95 -17.79 17.20
CA PRO A 37 9.77 -17.57 18.39
C PRO A 37 11.18 -17.12 17.98
N LEU A 38 11.66 -16.01 18.55
CA LEU A 38 13.05 -15.59 18.44
C LEU A 38 13.94 -16.53 19.29
N SER A 39 14.94 -17.13 18.66
CA SER A 39 16.09 -17.71 19.35
C SER A 39 17.01 -16.60 19.84
N SER A 40 17.32 -16.62 21.13
CA SER A 40 18.16 -15.66 21.83
C SER A 40 19.64 -15.96 21.62
N GLN A 41 20.34 -15.13 20.85
CA GLN A 41 21.78 -14.92 21.01
C GLN A 41 22.05 -13.41 21.05
N LEU A 42 22.14 -12.89 22.26
CA LEU A 42 22.55 -11.52 22.56
C LEU A 42 24.08 -11.44 22.53
N ILE A 43 24.63 -10.57 21.69
CA ILE A 43 26.02 -10.11 21.81
C ILE A 43 26.00 -8.94 22.81
N PRO A 44 26.76 -8.98 23.92
CA PRO A 44 26.72 -7.92 24.92
C PRO A 44 27.47 -6.67 24.43
N ILE A 45 26.76 -5.53 24.38
CA ILE A 45 27.37 -4.21 24.21
C ILE A 45 27.64 -3.63 25.61
N ASN A 46 28.90 -3.27 25.87
CA ASN A 46 29.41 -2.78 27.14
C ASN A 46 28.89 -1.35 27.49
N PRO A 47 28.21 -1.13 28.63
CA PRO A 47 27.56 0.15 28.95
C PRO A 47 28.47 1.09 29.78
N ARG A 48 29.64 1.48 29.27
CA ARG A 48 30.59 2.36 30.02
C ARG A 48 30.99 3.68 29.37
N THR A 49 30.27 4.17 28.37
CA THR A 49 30.58 5.49 27.74
C THR A 49 29.40 6.44 27.63
N LEU A 50 28.38 6.31 28.49
CA LEU A 50 27.27 7.26 28.58
C LEU A 50 26.93 7.60 30.04
N SER A 51 27.85 8.22 30.77
CA SER A 51 27.52 8.96 32.00
C SER A 51 28.64 9.92 32.45
N SER A 52 28.72 11.08 31.80
CA SER A 52 29.14 12.34 32.42
C SER A 52 28.43 13.42 31.60
N VAL A 53 27.40 14.11 32.07
CA VAL A 53 27.38 14.91 33.28
C VAL A 53 25.94 14.89 33.82
N ALA A 54 25.76 14.36 35.02
CA ALA A 54 24.54 14.49 35.78
C ALA A 54 24.48 15.91 36.37
N ASN A 55 23.44 16.66 36.02
CA ASN A 55 23.10 17.90 36.71
C ASN A 55 22.65 17.57 38.14
N ALA A 56 23.51 17.89 39.11
CA ALA A 56 23.14 17.94 40.51
C ALA A 56 22.46 19.30 40.78
N LEU A 57 21.15 19.25 41.03
CA LEU A 57 20.38 20.34 41.62
C LEU A 57 20.72 20.42 43.11
N SER A 58 21.15 21.59 43.57
CA SER A 58 21.04 22.01 44.97
C SER A 58 20.71 23.50 45.00
N PRO A 59 19.73 23.95 45.81
CA PRO A 59 19.43 25.36 45.99
C PRO A 59 20.07 25.87 47.29
N SER A 60 20.84 26.96 47.23
CA SER A 60 21.16 27.75 48.42
C SER A 60 21.54 29.20 48.10
N GLU A 61 20.66 30.09 48.58
CA GLU A 61 20.92 31.37 49.26
C GLU A 61 21.30 32.64 48.48
N ASN A 62 20.50 33.67 48.78
CA ASN A 62 20.59 35.07 48.40
C ASN A 62 21.87 35.72 48.94
N GLY A 63 22.58 36.45 48.07
CA GLY A 63 23.58 37.44 48.45
C GLY A 63 23.09 38.86 48.18
N SER A 64 22.99 39.67 49.23
CA SER A 64 22.88 41.13 49.16
C SER A 64 24.23 41.75 49.51
N GLY A 65 24.78 42.61 48.64
CA GLY A 65 25.89 43.50 49.03
C GLY A 65 26.83 43.93 47.90
N GLY A 66 26.48 45.07 47.28
CA GLY A 66 27.32 46.22 46.89
C GLY A 66 28.81 46.10 46.51
N GLY A 67 29.19 46.92 45.51
CA GLY A 67 30.54 47.44 45.33
C GLY A 67 31.10 47.23 43.93
N GLY A 68 31.26 48.32 43.16
CA GLY A 68 31.62 48.28 41.75
C GLY A 68 33.11 48.15 41.47
N ASP A 69 33.44 47.88 40.20
CA ASP A 69 34.62 48.46 39.57
C ASP A 69 34.56 48.37 38.04
N ARG A 70 35.18 49.37 37.41
CA ARG A 70 35.18 49.64 35.97
C ARG A 70 36.20 48.73 35.27
N SER A 71 35.80 48.05 34.19
CA SER A 71 36.71 47.65 33.11
C SER A 71 35.93 47.34 31.84
N SER A 72 36.20 48.13 30.80
CA SER A 72 35.73 47.93 29.43
C SER A 72 36.44 46.69 28.87
N ALA A 73 35.69 45.59 28.71
CA ALA A 73 36.14 44.42 27.99
C ALA A 73 35.54 44.45 26.58
N LEU A 74 36.42 44.48 25.58
CA LEU A 74 36.09 44.31 24.16
C LEU A 74 35.21 43.07 23.98
N ALA A 75 34.01 43.26 23.43
CA ALA A 75 33.11 42.18 23.08
C ALA A 75 33.81 41.26 22.06
N GLY A 76 34.01 39.99 22.43
CA GLY A 76 34.50 38.98 21.50
C GLY A 76 33.55 38.82 20.30
N PRO A 77 34.04 38.31 19.16
CA PRO A 77 33.20 38.09 17.99
C PRO A 77 32.02 37.20 18.35
N PRO A 78 30.82 37.43 17.79
CA PRO A 78 29.65 36.61 18.09
C PRO A 78 29.97 35.17 17.68
N VAL A 79 29.97 34.27 18.66
CA VAL A 79 30.02 32.83 18.41
C VAL A 79 28.73 32.50 17.66
N LEU A 80 28.85 32.28 16.36
CA LEU A 80 27.80 31.67 15.55
C LEU A 80 27.64 30.23 16.07
N GLU A 81 26.81 30.07 17.10
CA GLU A 81 26.28 28.78 17.49
C GLU A 81 25.44 28.27 16.31
N ASN A 82 26.09 27.51 15.43
CA ASN A 82 25.40 26.67 14.47
C ASN A 82 24.66 25.60 15.27
N SER A 83 23.48 25.95 15.79
CA SER A 83 22.56 25.03 16.42
C SER A 83 22.10 24.04 15.36
N VAL A 84 22.78 22.90 15.28
CA VAL A 84 22.35 21.80 14.41
C VAL A 84 20.98 21.34 14.91
N GLN A 85 19.93 21.74 14.21
CA GLN A 85 18.57 21.32 14.54
C GLN A 85 18.47 19.80 14.35
N LYS A 86 18.13 19.10 15.43
CA LYS A 86 17.90 17.65 15.39
C LYS A 86 16.66 17.37 14.53
N ILE A 87 16.85 16.66 13.43
CA ILE A 87 15.79 16.30 12.49
C ILE A 87 14.97 15.13 13.06
N ASP A 88 13.64 15.19 12.95
CA ASP A 88 12.78 14.03 13.20
C ASP A 88 12.93 13.03 12.04
N VAL A 89 13.42 11.84 12.36
CA VAL A 89 13.72 10.77 11.40
C VAL A 89 12.60 9.74 11.29
N ASN A 90 11.51 9.90 12.05
CA ASN A 90 10.41 8.96 11.98
C ASN A 90 9.66 9.09 10.64
N PRO A 91 9.18 7.97 10.07
CA PRO A 91 8.39 8.03 8.86
C PRO A 91 7.07 8.79 9.11
N PRO A 92 6.47 9.38 8.07
CA PRO A 92 5.18 10.04 8.18
C PRO A 92 4.11 9.17 8.84
N LYS A 93 3.25 9.79 9.64
CA LYS A 93 2.21 9.07 10.38
C LYS A 93 1.33 8.25 9.43
N GLY A 94 1.32 6.93 9.66
CA GLY A 94 0.52 5.96 8.91
C GLY A 94 1.22 5.33 7.71
N THR A 95 2.50 5.63 7.49
CA THR A 95 3.39 4.91 6.58
C THR A 95 4.27 3.94 7.35
N ARG A 96 5.05 3.11 6.64
CA ARG A 96 5.92 2.11 7.25
C ARG A 96 7.22 1.95 6.49
N ASP A 97 8.27 1.72 7.26
CA ASP A 97 9.51 1.15 6.76
C ASP A 97 9.39 -0.38 6.75
N PHE A 98 10.18 -1.02 5.88
CA PHE A 98 10.27 -2.47 5.80
C PHE A 98 11.73 -2.88 6.06
N PRO A 99 12.11 -3.17 7.31
CA PRO A 99 13.45 -3.69 7.61
C PRO A 99 13.66 -5.07 6.95
N PRO A 100 14.91 -5.57 6.86
CA PRO A 100 15.22 -6.78 6.11
C PRO A 100 14.34 -8.00 6.43
N GLU A 101 13.97 -8.24 7.70
CA GLU A 101 13.07 -9.32 8.08
C GLU A 101 11.65 -9.18 7.49
N GLU A 102 11.07 -7.98 7.56
CA GLU A 102 9.75 -7.71 6.99
C GLU A 102 9.79 -7.70 5.46
N MET A 103 10.89 -7.20 4.89
CA MET A 103 11.12 -7.18 3.45
C MET A 103 11.17 -8.60 2.86
N ARG A 104 11.83 -9.55 3.55
CA ARG A 104 11.85 -10.96 3.13
C ARG A 104 10.45 -11.55 3.07
N LEU A 105 9.63 -11.29 4.10
CA LEU A 105 8.24 -11.75 4.11
C LEU A 105 7.41 -11.12 2.98
N ARG A 106 7.56 -9.81 2.76
CA ARG A 106 6.88 -9.10 1.67
C ARG A 106 7.27 -9.66 0.30
N ASN A 107 8.56 -9.86 0.06
CA ASN A 107 9.06 -10.39 -1.21
C ASN A 107 8.58 -11.82 -1.44
N TRP A 108 8.59 -12.67 -0.40
CA TRP A 108 8.00 -14.00 -0.47
C TRP A 108 6.52 -13.93 -0.83
N LEU A 109 5.74 -13.04 -0.20
CA LEU A 109 4.31 -12.90 -0.49
C LEU A 109 4.07 -12.45 -1.94
N PHE A 110 4.79 -11.42 -2.39
CA PHE A 110 4.64 -10.88 -3.75
C PHE A 110 5.11 -11.85 -4.81
N HIS A 111 6.16 -12.63 -4.54
CA HIS A 111 6.57 -13.72 -5.41
C HIS A 111 5.41 -14.71 -5.62
N ASN A 112 4.73 -15.12 -4.54
CA ASN A 112 3.60 -16.04 -4.66
C ASN A 112 2.38 -15.46 -5.38
N PHE A 113 2.10 -14.17 -5.20
CA PHE A 113 1.08 -13.48 -6.00
C PHE A 113 1.41 -13.54 -7.49
N ARG A 114 2.66 -13.22 -7.87
CA ARG A 114 3.12 -13.30 -9.28
C ARG A 114 3.02 -14.71 -9.84
N GLU A 115 3.46 -15.71 -9.09
CA GLU A 115 3.42 -17.10 -9.55
C GLU A 115 1.99 -17.55 -9.83
N VAL A 116 1.05 -17.25 -8.93
CA VAL A 116 -0.36 -17.59 -9.14
C VAL A 116 -0.95 -16.84 -10.34
N SER A 117 -0.71 -15.54 -10.45
CA SER A 117 -1.20 -14.76 -11.60
C SER A 117 -0.65 -15.29 -12.93
N ARG A 118 0.63 -15.68 -12.99
CA ARG A 118 1.23 -16.28 -14.19
C ARG A 118 0.64 -17.64 -14.52
N LEU A 119 0.41 -18.49 -13.51
CA LEU A 119 -0.21 -19.80 -13.68
C LEU A 119 -1.62 -19.70 -14.26
N THR A 120 -2.36 -18.64 -13.94
CA THR A 120 -3.70 -18.38 -14.51
C THR A 120 -3.67 -17.53 -15.78
N GLY A 121 -2.49 -17.31 -16.36
CA GLY A 121 -2.34 -16.63 -17.66
C GLY A 121 -2.57 -15.12 -17.60
N PHE A 122 -2.36 -14.49 -16.44
CA PHE A 122 -2.37 -13.03 -16.32
C PHE A 122 -0.98 -12.44 -16.57
N GLU A 123 -0.95 -11.27 -17.19
CA GLU A 123 0.27 -10.51 -17.47
C GLU A 123 0.44 -9.35 -16.47
N GLU A 124 1.68 -9.10 -16.04
CA GLU A 124 1.99 -8.07 -15.05
C GLU A 124 1.99 -6.69 -15.70
N VAL A 125 1.31 -5.72 -15.07
CA VAL A 125 1.26 -4.31 -15.47
C VAL A 125 1.46 -3.42 -14.25
N ASP A 126 1.98 -2.22 -14.46
CA ASP A 126 2.08 -1.19 -13.43
C ASP A 126 1.64 0.16 -13.97
N TYR A 127 1.33 1.07 -13.05
CA TYR A 127 0.82 2.41 -13.32
C TYR A 127 1.60 3.44 -12.49
N PRO A 128 1.55 4.73 -12.86
CA PRO A 128 2.00 5.79 -11.97
C PRO A 128 1.28 5.74 -10.62
N VAL A 129 2.01 6.01 -9.52
CA VAL A 129 1.38 6.20 -8.19
C VAL A 129 0.66 7.55 -8.14
N LEU A 130 1.20 8.55 -8.83
CA LEU A 130 0.65 9.89 -8.94
C LEU A 130 -0.17 10.00 -10.23
N GLU A 131 -1.46 10.31 -10.10
CA GLU A 131 -2.42 10.41 -11.19
C GLU A 131 -3.23 11.71 -11.07
N SER A 132 -3.98 12.05 -12.12
CA SER A 132 -4.90 13.21 -12.08
C SER A 132 -6.00 12.98 -11.04
N GLU A 133 -6.27 13.99 -10.19
CA GLU A 133 -7.35 13.92 -9.18
C GLU A 133 -8.71 13.60 -9.83
N ALA A 134 -8.97 14.16 -11.02
CA ALA A 134 -10.21 13.97 -11.76
C ALA A 134 -10.49 12.50 -12.12
N LEU A 135 -9.44 11.66 -12.23
CA LEU A 135 -9.59 10.23 -12.51
C LEU A 135 -10.37 9.52 -11.41
N PHE A 136 -10.13 9.90 -10.15
CA PHE A 136 -10.72 9.24 -8.98
C PHE A 136 -12.07 9.82 -8.61
N ILE A 137 -12.23 11.14 -8.71
CA ILE A 137 -13.53 11.81 -8.48
C ILE A 137 -14.59 11.28 -9.43
N ARG A 138 -14.24 11.08 -10.71
CA ARG A 138 -15.18 10.55 -11.70
C ARG A 138 -15.73 9.16 -11.34
N LYS A 139 -14.94 8.33 -10.64
CA LYS A 139 -15.36 6.98 -10.24
C LYS A 139 -16.22 6.98 -8.98
N ALA A 140 -15.87 7.78 -7.98
CA ALA A 140 -16.41 7.66 -6.63
C ALA A 140 -17.21 8.90 -6.13
N GLY A 141 -17.35 9.94 -6.95
CA GLY A 141 -18.03 11.19 -6.56
C GLY A 141 -17.11 12.16 -5.83
N GLU A 142 -17.63 13.33 -5.46
CA GLU A 142 -16.85 14.40 -4.81
C GLU A 142 -16.51 14.09 -3.34
N GLU A 143 -17.33 13.29 -2.66
CA GLU A 143 -17.18 12.95 -1.24
C GLU A 143 -15.91 12.15 -0.93
N ILE A 144 -15.32 11.48 -1.94
CA ILE A 144 -14.07 10.73 -1.74
C ILE A 144 -12.86 11.66 -1.58
N ARG A 145 -12.95 12.94 -1.96
CA ARG A 145 -11.81 13.86 -1.99
C ARG A 145 -11.13 13.98 -0.63
N ASP A 146 -11.92 13.98 0.44
CA ASP A 146 -11.41 14.06 1.82
C ASP A 146 -10.64 12.79 2.24
N GLN A 147 -10.77 11.71 1.47
CA GLN A 147 -10.07 10.45 1.67
C GLN A 147 -8.89 10.27 0.70
N LEU A 148 -8.61 11.23 -0.17
CA LEU A 148 -7.49 11.20 -1.10
C LEU A 148 -6.32 12.07 -0.62
N TYR A 149 -5.10 11.64 -0.94
CA TYR A 149 -3.93 12.52 -0.85
C TYR A 149 -3.86 13.39 -2.10
N CYS A 150 -4.60 14.51 -2.11
CA CYS A 150 -4.62 15.48 -3.21
C CYS A 150 -3.69 16.67 -2.93
N PHE A 151 -3.02 17.16 -3.96
CA PHE A 151 -2.22 18.38 -3.91
C PHE A 151 -2.09 19.01 -5.29
N GLU A 152 -1.64 20.26 -5.34
CA GLU A 152 -1.26 20.94 -6.56
C GLU A 152 0.23 20.76 -6.82
N ASP A 153 0.57 20.31 -8.03
CA ASP A 153 1.96 20.24 -8.44
C ASP A 153 2.50 21.64 -8.82
N ARG A 154 3.81 21.72 -9.10
CA ARG A 154 4.45 22.99 -9.51
C ARG A 154 3.92 23.56 -10.84
N GLY A 155 3.17 22.78 -11.60
CA GLY A 155 2.52 23.20 -12.83
C GLY A 155 1.05 23.60 -12.63
N ASN A 156 0.61 23.84 -11.39
CA ASN A 156 -0.78 24.17 -11.03
C ASN A 156 -1.79 23.10 -11.49
N ARG A 157 -1.38 21.83 -11.52
CA ARG A 157 -2.28 20.71 -11.84
C ARG A 157 -2.68 19.99 -10.57
N ARG A 158 -3.96 19.65 -10.50
CA ARG A 158 -4.55 18.85 -9.43
C ARG A 158 -4.20 17.37 -9.60
N VAL A 159 -3.41 16.85 -8.68
CA VAL A 159 -2.94 15.46 -8.69
C VAL A 159 -3.27 14.77 -7.36
N ALA A 160 -3.38 13.45 -7.41
CA ALA A 160 -3.63 12.63 -6.23
C ALA A 160 -2.75 11.37 -6.25
N LEU A 161 -2.32 10.93 -5.07
CA LEU A 161 -1.80 9.57 -4.92
C LEU A 161 -2.95 8.57 -5.08
N ARG A 162 -2.74 7.53 -5.88
CA ARG A 162 -3.80 6.55 -6.18
C ARG A 162 -4.33 5.85 -4.92
N PRO A 163 -5.65 5.82 -4.69
CA PRO A 163 -6.27 5.04 -3.62
C PRO A 163 -6.44 3.55 -3.94
N GLU A 164 -6.44 3.21 -5.23
CA GLU A 164 -6.62 1.87 -5.79
C GLU A 164 -6.07 1.81 -7.23
N LEU A 165 -5.93 0.60 -7.78
CA LEU A 165 -5.32 0.38 -9.09
C LEU A 165 -6.33 0.43 -10.25
N THR A 166 -7.60 0.07 -10.04
CA THR A 166 -8.60 -0.09 -11.11
C THR A 166 -8.85 1.16 -11.95
N PRO A 167 -8.91 2.40 -11.41
CA PRO A 167 -9.03 3.60 -12.23
C PRO A 167 -7.85 3.79 -13.19
N SER A 168 -6.65 3.42 -12.76
CA SER A 168 -5.42 3.50 -13.56
C SER A 168 -5.40 2.45 -14.68
N LEU A 169 -5.89 1.24 -14.37
CA LEU A 169 -6.16 0.20 -15.37
C LEU A 169 -7.12 0.72 -16.44
N ALA A 170 -8.28 1.23 -16.04
CA ALA A 170 -9.27 1.75 -16.97
C ALA A 170 -8.70 2.86 -17.85
N ARG A 171 -7.92 3.79 -17.27
CA ARG A 171 -7.21 4.85 -18.00
C ARG A 171 -6.28 4.26 -19.06
N LEU A 172 -5.46 3.27 -18.71
CA LEU A 172 -4.52 2.66 -19.65
C LEU A 172 -5.23 1.91 -20.78
N VAL A 173 -6.30 1.16 -20.45
CA VAL A 173 -7.10 0.42 -21.43
C VAL A 173 -7.77 1.38 -22.42
N ILE A 174 -8.36 2.47 -21.92
CA ILE A 174 -8.95 3.52 -22.78
C ILE A 174 -7.88 4.17 -23.66
N GLN A 175 -6.70 4.47 -23.09
CA GLN A 175 -5.58 5.09 -23.81
C GLN A 175 -5.06 4.21 -24.95
N LYS A 176 -4.96 2.90 -24.73
CA LYS A 176 -4.52 1.93 -25.75
C LYS A 176 -5.64 1.63 -26.76
N GLY A 177 -6.89 1.65 -26.32
CA GLY A 177 -8.07 1.48 -27.17
C GLY A 177 -8.01 0.20 -28.00
N LYS A 178 -8.22 0.32 -29.32
CA LYS A 178 -8.31 -0.81 -30.26
C LYS A 178 -6.99 -1.57 -30.47
N SER A 179 -5.86 -1.09 -29.94
CA SER A 179 -4.59 -1.82 -30.05
C SER A 179 -4.53 -3.05 -29.14
N LEU A 180 -5.45 -3.18 -28.20
CA LEU A 180 -5.50 -4.29 -27.25
C LEU A 180 -6.36 -5.42 -27.82
N SER A 181 -5.83 -6.64 -27.78
CA SER A 181 -6.59 -7.86 -28.03
C SER A 181 -7.37 -8.27 -26.79
N LEU A 182 -8.67 -8.53 -26.94
CA LEU A 182 -9.51 -9.10 -25.89
C LEU A 182 -9.54 -10.64 -26.02
N PRO A 183 -9.70 -11.40 -24.91
CA PRO A 183 -9.82 -10.90 -23.53
C PRO A 183 -8.47 -10.46 -22.95
N LEU A 184 -8.50 -9.40 -22.13
CA LEU A 184 -7.33 -8.94 -21.39
C LEU A 184 -7.35 -9.54 -20.00
N LYS A 185 -6.19 -10.04 -19.56
CA LYS A 185 -6.00 -10.61 -18.23
C LYS A 185 -4.75 -10.01 -17.63
N TRP A 186 -4.93 -8.95 -16.85
CA TRP A 186 -3.80 -8.20 -16.29
C TRP A 186 -3.83 -8.21 -14.77
N PHE A 187 -2.64 -8.24 -14.18
CA PHE A 187 -2.49 -8.13 -12.74
C PHE A 187 -1.46 -7.08 -12.37
N ALA A 188 -1.61 -6.50 -11.19
CA ALA A 188 -0.68 -5.50 -10.65
C ALA A 188 -0.48 -5.73 -9.15
N ILE A 189 0.73 -5.48 -8.66
CA ILE A 189 1.04 -5.44 -7.22
C ILE A 189 1.54 -4.04 -6.90
N GLY A 190 0.64 -3.17 -6.49
CA GLY A 190 0.91 -1.74 -6.36
C GLY A 190 0.68 -1.20 -4.95
N GLN A 191 1.49 -0.21 -4.56
CA GLN A 191 1.24 0.60 -3.37
C GLN A 191 0.09 1.58 -3.63
N CYS A 192 -0.83 1.70 -2.69
CA CYS A 192 -2.01 2.55 -2.72
C CYS A 192 -2.10 3.40 -1.44
N TRP A 193 -2.72 4.57 -1.55
CA TRP A 193 -2.73 5.61 -0.52
C TRP A 193 -4.15 6.10 -0.21
N ARG A 194 -4.48 6.17 1.07
CA ARG A 194 -5.77 6.67 1.54
C ARG A 194 -5.60 7.61 2.72
N TYR A 195 -6.24 8.75 2.66
CA TYR A 195 -6.22 9.76 3.69
C TYR A 195 -7.36 9.54 4.67
N GLU A 196 -7.15 8.69 5.66
CA GLU A 196 -8.18 8.37 6.66
C GLU A 196 -7.60 8.27 8.07
N ARG A 197 -8.50 8.27 9.05
CA ARG A 197 -8.14 7.95 10.42
C ARG A 197 -7.67 6.50 10.47
N MET A 198 -6.45 6.30 10.96
CA MET A 198 -5.90 4.97 11.13
C MET A 198 -6.72 4.17 12.13
N THR A 199 -7.03 2.93 11.77
CA THR A 199 -7.63 1.94 12.66
C THR A 199 -6.78 0.67 12.63
N ARG A 200 -7.09 -0.32 13.48
CA ARG A 200 -6.34 -1.57 13.52
C ARG A 200 -6.39 -2.26 12.15
N GLY A 201 -5.22 -2.55 11.57
CA GLY A 201 -5.12 -3.15 10.23
C GLY A 201 -5.36 -2.17 9.08
N ARG A 202 -5.67 -0.90 9.37
CA ARG A 202 -6.01 0.12 8.38
C ARG A 202 -5.02 1.29 8.47
N ARG A 203 -4.07 1.30 7.53
CA ARG A 203 -3.02 2.31 7.40
C ARG A 203 -3.27 3.24 6.21
N ARG A 204 -2.51 4.34 6.15
CA ARG A 204 -2.58 5.35 5.09
C ARG A 204 -1.92 4.89 3.79
N GLU A 205 -1.04 3.90 3.86
CA GLU A 205 -0.48 3.19 2.71
C GLU A 205 -0.59 1.67 2.88
N HIS A 206 -0.88 0.98 1.78
CA HIS A 206 -0.92 -0.48 1.72
C HIS A 206 -0.62 -0.97 0.30
N TYR A 207 -0.27 -2.24 0.16
CA TYR A 207 -0.10 -2.88 -1.15
C TYR A 207 -1.36 -3.65 -1.52
N GLN A 208 -1.75 -3.59 -2.78
CA GLN A 208 -2.85 -4.35 -3.35
C GLN A 208 -2.32 -5.28 -4.43
N TRP A 209 -2.76 -6.53 -4.40
CA TRP A 209 -2.67 -7.44 -5.53
C TRP A 209 -4.02 -7.36 -6.26
N ASN A 210 -4.02 -6.77 -7.44
CA ASN A 210 -5.20 -6.67 -8.30
C ASN A 210 -5.05 -7.63 -9.46
N MET A 211 -6.13 -8.31 -9.82
CA MET A 211 -6.27 -9.12 -11.02
C MET A 211 -7.59 -8.72 -11.68
N ASP A 212 -7.54 -8.35 -12.95
CA ASP A 212 -8.69 -7.84 -13.69
C ASP A 212 -8.79 -8.55 -15.04
N ILE A 213 -9.99 -9.02 -15.38
CA ILE A 213 -10.34 -9.59 -16.69
C ILE A 213 -11.25 -8.62 -17.42
N ILE A 214 -10.91 -8.26 -18.66
CA ILE A 214 -11.70 -7.35 -19.49
C ILE A 214 -12.05 -8.02 -20.81
N GLY A 215 -13.30 -7.86 -21.25
CA GLY A 215 -13.76 -8.38 -22.54
C GLY A 215 -14.44 -9.74 -22.48
N VAL A 216 -14.77 -10.23 -21.28
CA VAL A 216 -15.53 -11.46 -21.05
C VAL A 216 -16.81 -11.09 -20.29
N PRO A 217 -17.99 -11.09 -20.93
CA PRO A 217 -19.25 -10.75 -20.26
C PRO A 217 -19.84 -11.89 -19.42
N GLU A 218 -19.36 -13.12 -19.57
CA GLU A 218 -19.84 -14.29 -18.85
C GLU A 218 -19.23 -14.42 -17.46
N VAL A 219 -19.96 -15.12 -16.57
CA VAL A 219 -19.55 -15.43 -15.17
C VAL A 219 -18.23 -16.23 -15.06
N THR A 220 -17.71 -16.71 -16.18
CA THR A 220 -16.44 -17.44 -16.25
C THR A 220 -15.27 -16.55 -15.82
N ALA A 221 -15.34 -15.24 -16.06
CA ALA A 221 -14.32 -14.29 -15.61
C ALA A 221 -14.24 -14.23 -14.09
N GLU A 222 -15.39 -14.06 -13.42
CA GLU A 222 -15.47 -14.04 -11.96
C GLU A 222 -15.07 -15.38 -11.35
N ALA A 223 -15.50 -16.49 -11.95
CA ALA A 223 -15.11 -17.83 -11.51
C ALA A 223 -13.59 -18.03 -11.58
N GLU A 224 -12.93 -17.51 -12.63
CA GLU A 224 -11.49 -17.60 -12.77
C GLU A 224 -10.73 -16.73 -11.74
N LEU A 225 -11.23 -15.53 -11.45
CA LEU A 225 -10.66 -14.68 -10.40
C LEU A 225 -10.75 -15.36 -9.02
N ILE A 226 -11.90 -15.96 -8.70
CA ILE A 226 -12.09 -16.74 -7.46
C ILE A 226 -11.15 -17.96 -7.45
N SER A 227 -11.05 -18.67 -8.57
CA SER A 227 -10.15 -19.82 -8.72
C SER A 227 -8.70 -19.43 -8.44
N SER A 228 -8.24 -18.29 -8.97
CA SER A 228 -6.89 -17.76 -8.72
C SER A 228 -6.63 -17.53 -7.23
N ILE A 229 -7.59 -16.97 -6.50
CA ILE A 229 -7.50 -16.75 -5.05
C ILE A 229 -7.42 -18.10 -4.31
N VAL A 230 -8.27 -19.06 -4.67
CA VAL A 230 -8.27 -20.40 -4.08
C VAL A 230 -6.94 -21.10 -4.33
N THR A 231 -6.42 -21.07 -5.56
CA THR A 231 -5.11 -21.64 -5.92
C THR A 231 -3.98 -21.03 -5.09
N PHE A 232 -4.00 -19.72 -4.85
CA PHE A 232 -3.02 -19.08 -3.97
C PHE A 232 -3.02 -19.71 -2.56
N PHE A 233 -4.18 -19.84 -1.92
CA PHE A 233 -4.28 -20.40 -0.57
C PHE A 233 -3.96 -21.90 -0.54
N LEU A 234 -4.38 -22.70 -1.52
CA LEU A 234 -4.07 -24.13 -1.57
C LEU A 234 -2.57 -24.40 -1.69
N ARG A 235 -1.87 -23.67 -2.57
CA ARG A 235 -0.40 -23.78 -2.70
C ARG A 235 0.33 -23.42 -1.41
N LYS A 236 -0.22 -22.50 -0.61
CA LYS A 236 0.34 -22.17 0.72
C LYS A 236 0.18 -23.33 1.71
N LEU A 237 -0.98 -23.97 1.74
CA LEU A 237 -1.24 -25.10 2.63
C LEU A 237 -0.33 -26.29 2.31
N GLU A 238 -0.18 -26.63 1.03
CA GLU A 238 0.71 -27.71 0.58
C GLU A 238 2.18 -27.45 0.94
N SER A 239 2.65 -26.21 0.74
CA SER A 239 4.01 -25.80 1.13
C SER A 239 4.24 -25.91 2.65
N HIS A 240 3.19 -25.69 3.45
CA HIS A 240 3.26 -25.83 4.90
C HIS A 240 3.31 -27.32 5.27
N HIS A 241 2.47 -28.18 4.68
CA HIS A 241 2.48 -29.62 4.93
C HIS A 241 3.84 -30.27 4.62
N GLN A 242 4.47 -29.95 3.48
CA GLN A 242 5.82 -30.45 3.16
C GLN A 242 6.88 -30.00 4.16
N MET A 243 6.74 -28.81 4.75
CA MET A 243 7.66 -28.32 5.79
C MET A 243 7.55 -29.11 7.10
N TRP A 244 6.37 -29.65 7.44
CA TRP A 244 6.19 -30.50 8.62
C TRP A 244 6.65 -31.94 8.38
N ASP A 245 6.43 -32.50 7.19
CA ASP A 245 6.93 -33.84 6.83
C ASP A 245 8.47 -33.87 6.73
N SER A 246 9.09 -32.81 6.22
CA SER A 246 10.56 -32.73 6.10
C SER A 246 11.28 -32.69 7.46
N ARG A 247 10.59 -32.28 8.53
CA ARG A 247 11.14 -32.30 9.90
C ARG A 247 11.07 -33.68 10.54
N LEU A 248 10.16 -34.54 10.11
CA LEU A 248 10.08 -35.93 10.56
C LEU A 248 11.14 -36.84 9.92
N ILE A 249 11.75 -36.41 8.80
CA ILE A 249 12.79 -37.16 8.09
C ILE A 249 14.20 -36.87 8.66
N VAL A 250 14.40 -35.76 9.37
CA VAL A 250 15.71 -35.38 9.94
C VAL A 250 15.92 -35.94 11.37
N GLU A 251 14.90 -36.55 11.99
CA GLU A 251 14.98 -37.18 13.32
C GLU A 251 14.95 -38.73 13.28
N ARG A 252 15.39 -39.36 12.19
CA ARG A 252 15.60 -40.82 12.13
C ARG A 252 17.00 -41.21 11.70
#